data_AF-A0A8T5T7N0-F1
#
_entry.id   AF-A0A8T5T7N0-F1
#
_cell.length_a   1.000
_cell.length_b   1.000
_cell.length_c   1.000
_cell.angle_alpha   90.00
_cell.angle_beta   90.00
_cell.angle_gamma   90.00
#
_symmetry.space_group_name_H-M   'P 1'
#
loop_
_entity.id
_entity.type
_entity.pdbx_description
1 polymer ?
#
loop_
_entity_poly.entity_id
_entity_poly.type
_entity_poly.pdbx_seq_one_letter_code
_entity_poly.pdbx_strand_id
1 'polypeptide(L)'
;IDYEDLVILVVGKKDKLRIKPVLIKWFQDTYEIDNLILIEKTNKPRPVIEALITPYKILSLNEIFLATGEIEFRAILYQSDKEKLLFTPEELEELVLELTGNVTRIEFE
;
A
#
# COMPACT_ATOMS: atom_id res chain seq x y z
N ILE A 1 -6.58 1.82 9.57
CA ILE A 1 -7.72 1.42 8.73
C ILE A 1 -8.00 -0.04 9.09
N ASP A 2 -9.24 -0.36 9.41
CA ASP A 2 -9.68 -1.67 9.91
C ASP A 2 -10.51 -2.35 8.82
N TYR A 3 -9.99 -3.44 8.27
CA TYR A 3 -10.64 -4.29 7.27
C TYR A 3 -10.80 -5.69 7.86
N GLU A 4 -11.69 -5.83 8.84
CA GLU A 4 -12.03 -7.06 9.59
C GLU A 4 -10.80 -7.72 10.25
N ASP A 5 -10.00 -8.45 9.48
CA ASP A 5 -8.82 -9.21 9.91
C ASP A 5 -7.49 -8.56 9.50
N LEU A 6 -7.55 -7.38 8.85
CA LEU A 6 -6.40 -6.64 8.33
C LEU A 6 -6.30 -5.23 8.91
N VAL A 7 -5.18 -4.95 9.59
CA VAL A 7 -4.86 -3.61 10.07
C VAL A 7 -3.70 -3.02 9.27
N ILE A 8 -3.92 -1.82 8.74
CA ILE A 8 -2.86 -1.00 8.13
C ILE A 8 -2.37 0.00 9.18
N LEU A 9 -1.13 -0.17 9.64
CA LEU A 9 -0.48 0.71 10.59
C LEU A 9 0.48 1.67 9.88
N VAL A 10 0.12 2.95 9.88
CA VAL A 10 0.95 4.02 9.33
C VAL A 10 1.93 4.51 10.38
N VAL A 11 3.23 4.42 10.07
CA VAL A 11 4.31 4.78 11.01
C VAL A 11 5.14 5.94 10.48
N GLY A 12 5.85 6.63 11.37
CA GLY A 12 6.75 7.71 10.96
C GLY A 12 7.83 7.23 10.01
N LYS A 13 8.36 8.16 9.20
CA LYS A 13 9.47 7.87 8.28
C LYS A 13 10.67 7.32 9.04
N LYS A 14 11.19 6.15 8.64
CA LYS A 14 12.26 5.38 9.31
C LYS A 14 11.87 4.72 10.63
N ASP A 15 10.65 4.91 11.13
CA ASP A 15 10.24 4.26 12.39
C ASP A 15 9.89 2.78 12.16
N LYS A 16 9.55 2.37 10.93
CA LYS A 16 9.33 0.95 10.59
C LYS A 16 10.54 0.07 10.98
N LEU A 17 11.76 0.59 10.83
CA LEU A 17 13.01 -0.12 11.21
C LEU A 17 13.20 -0.25 12.73
N ARG A 18 12.53 0.59 13.52
CA ARG A 18 12.64 0.61 14.97
C ARG A 18 11.61 -0.29 15.64
N ILE A 19 10.55 -0.64 14.92
CA ILE A 19 9.51 -1.54 15.41
C ILE A 19 10.06 -2.95 15.43
N LYS A 20 10.23 -3.47 16.64
CA LYS A 20 10.72 -4.84 16.84
C LYS A 20 9.61 -5.84 16.51
N PRO A 21 9.94 -7.01 15.94
CA PRO A 21 8.96 -8.08 15.68
C PRO A 21 8.14 -8.48 16.91
N VAL A 22 8.73 -8.41 18.12
CA VAL A 22 8.01 -8.69 19.38
C VAL A 22 6.87 -7.71 19.64
N LEU A 23 7.01 -6.44 19.23
CA LEU A 23 5.96 -5.43 19.39
C LEU A 23 4.82 -5.67 18.40
N ILE A 24 5.15 -6.06 17.16
CA ILE A 24 4.18 -6.43 16.13
C ILE A 24 3.35 -7.62 16.63
N LYS A 25 4.03 -8.69 17.07
CA LYS A 25 3.36 -9.87 17.59
C LYS A 25 2.50 -9.56 18.81
N TRP A 26 3.02 -8.79 19.76
CA TRP A 26 2.24 -8.37 20.93
C TRP A 26 0.97 -7.62 20.53
N PHE A 27 1.05 -6.73 19.53
CA PHE A 27 -0.10 -5.99 19.02
C PHE A 27 -1.12 -6.93 18.35
N GLN A 28 -0.66 -7.85 17.50
CA GLN A 28 -1.52 -8.86 16.87
C GLN A 28 -2.23 -9.74 17.90
N ASP A 29 -1.49 -10.27 18.88
CA ASP A 29 -2.04 -11.14 19.93
C ASP A 29 -3.03 -10.39 20.84
N THR A 30 -2.79 -9.09 21.12
CA THR A 30 -3.61 -8.29 22.03
C THR A 30 -4.94 -7.88 21.42
N TYR A 31 -4.95 -7.60 20.12
CA TYR A 31 -6.12 -7.10 19.40
C TYR A 31 -6.73 -8.14 18.46
N GLU A 32 -6.25 -9.39 18.51
CA GLU A 32 -6.72 -10.50 17.66
C GLU A 32 -6.64 -10.16 16.17
N ILE A 33 -5.53 -9.53 15.74
CA ILE A 33 -5.32 -9.11 14.35
C ILE A 33 -4.53 -10.17 13.59
N ASP A 34 -5.14 -10.78 12.58
CA ASP A 34 -4.49 -11.79 11.75
C ASP A 34 -3.39 -11.19 10.87
N ASN A 35 -3.69 -10.08 10.18
CA ASN A 35 -2.77 -9.45 9.25
C ASN A 35 -2.48 -8.00 9.62
N LEU A 36 -1.18 -7.67 9.71
CA LEU A 36 -0.73 -6.30 9.97
C LEU A 36 0.20 -5.83 8.84
N ILE A 37 -0.21 -4.80 8.11
CA ILE A 37 0.65 -4.14 7.12
C ILE A 37 1.21 -2.86 7.73
N LEU A 38 2.53 -2.80 7.89
CA LEU A 38 3.21 -1.57 8.29
C LEU A 38 3.62 -0.74 7.09
N ILE A 39 3.12 0.50 7.01
CA ILE A 39 3.41 1.45 5.94
C ILE A 39 4.10 2.69 6.53
N GLU A 40 5.21 3.11 5.94
CA GLU A 40 5.82 4.38 6.33
C GLU A 40 5.02 5.56 5.74
N LYS A 41 4.75 6.57 6.56
CA LYS A 41 4.09 7.79 6.13
C LYS A 41 4.91 8.48 5.03
N THR A 42 4.33 8.58 3.85
CA THR A 42 4.97 9.14 2.66
C THR A 42 3.90 9.61 1.69
N ASN A 43 4.24 10.62 0.88
CA ASN A 43 3.42 11.09 -0.22
C ASN A 43 3.81 10.44 -1.56
N LYS A 44 4.65 9.41 -1.53
CA LYS A 44 5.12 8.72 -2.74
C LYS A 44 4.27 7.47 -2.97
N PRO A 45 3.61 7.30 -4.13
CA PRO A 45 2.77 6.14 -4.41
C PRO A 45 3.52 4.80 -4.39
N ARG A 46 4.70 4.73 -5.03
CA ARG A 46 5.50 3.49 -5.14
C ARG A 46 5.69 2.73 -3.81
N PRO A 47 6.27 3.32 -2.75
CA PRO A 47 6.49 2.59 -1.50
C PRO A 47 5.20 2.19 -0.79
N VAL A 48 4.09 2.91 -1.00
CA VAL A 48 2.78 2.55 -0.43
C VAL A 48 2.22 1.34 -1.17
N ILE A 49 2.20 1.38 -2.50
CA ILE A 49 1.73 0.26 -3.33
C ILE A 49 2.55 -1.00 -3.03
N GLU A 50 3.89 -0.91 -3.04
CA GLU A 50 4.77 -2.06 -2.74
C GLU A 50 4.51 -2.64 -1.34
N ALA A 51 4.15 -1.81 -0.35
CA ALA A 51 3.80 -2.29 0.98
C ALA A 51 2.44 -3.01 1.01
N LEU A 52 1.45 -2.50 0.26
CA LEU A 52 0.10 -3.09 0.16
C LEU A 52 0.09 -4.41 -0.61
N ILE A 53 0.96 -4.56 -1.61
CA ILE A 53 1.04 -5.79 -2.44
C ILE A 53 2.15 -6.75 -2.00
N THR A 54 2.80 -6.55 -0.85
CA THR A 54 3.89 -7.43 -0.41
C THR A 54 3.42 -8.89 -0.36
N PRO A 55 4.19 -9.87 -0.89
CA PRO A 55 5.58 -9.80 -1.35
C PRO A 55 5.77 -9.50 -2.86
N TYR A 56 4.72 -9.11 -3.57
CA TYR A 56 4.74 -8.81 -5.00
C TYR A 56 5.40 -7.46 -5.30
N LYS A 57 5.64 -7.19 -6.58
CA LYS A 57 6.34 -5.99 -7.04
C LYS A 57 5.57 -5.29 -8.14
N ILE A 58 5.72 -3.96 -8.17
CA ILE A 58 5.24 -3.13 -9.26
C ILE A 58 6.16 -3.35 -10.47
N LEU A 59 5.58 -3.60 -11.63
CA LEU A 59 6.31 -3.68 -12.91
C LEU A 59 6.79 -2.28 -13.32
N SER A 60 5.89 -1.30 -13.35
CA SER A 60 6.23 0.09 -13.63
C SER A 60 5.32 1.08 -12.89
N LEU A 61 5.82 2.28 -12.66
CA LEU A 61 5.04 3.40 -12.14
C LEU A 61 5.37 4.62 -12.99
N ASN A 62 4.36 5.16 -13.67
CA ASN A 62 4.49 6.30 -14.55
C ASN A 62 3.76 7.50 -13.98
N GLU A 63 4.35 8.69 -14.11
CA GLU A 63 3.71 9.96 -13.80
C GLU A 63 3.05 10.52 -15.06
N ILE A 64 1.78 10.89 -14.95
CA ILE A 64 0.96 11.42 -16.04
C ILE A 64 0.63 12.86 -15.70
N PHE A 65 1.07 13.77 -16.56
CA PHE A 65 0.75 15.19 -16.46
C PHE A 65 -0.53 15.47 -17.25
N LEU A 66 -1.59 15.83 -16.54
CA LEU A 66 -2.86 16.19 -17.15
C LEU A 66 -2.81 17.60 -17.74
N ALA A 67 -3.67 17.86 -18.73
CA ALA A 67 -3.82 19.19 -19.32
C ALA A 67 -4.32 20.24 -18.30
N THR A 68 -4.91 19.79 -17.18
CA THR A 68 -5.32 20.63 -16.03
C THR A 68 -4.13 21.09 -15.18
N GLY A 69 -2.93 20.52 -15.39
CA GLY A 69 -1.75 20.73 -14.56
C GLY A 69 -1.66 19.81 -13.34
N GLU A 70 -2.65 18.93 -13.16
CA GLU A 70 -2.64 17.89 -12.13
C GLU A 70 -1.72 16.72 -12.52
N ILE A 71 -1.25 15.99 -11.51
CA ILE A 71 -0.40 14.81 -11.68
C ILE A 71 -1.21 13.59 -11.24
N GLU A 72 -1.33 12.62 -12.14
CA GLU A 72 -1.82 11.28 -11.83
C GLU A 72 -0.69 10.27 -11.96
N PHE A 73 -0.84 9.13 -11.30
CA PHE A 73 0.11 8.04 -11.41
C PHE A 73 -0.55 6.83 -12.06
N ARG A 74 0.19 6.06 -12.86
CA ARG A 74 -0.24 4.77 -13.40
C ARG A 74 0.73 3.70 -12.95
N ALA A 75 0.28 2.80 -12.09
CA ALA A 75 1.05 1.66 -11.62
C ALA A 75 0.63 0.41 -12.40
N ILE A 76 1.60 -0.27 -13.00
CA ILE A 76 1.40 -1.52 -13.70
C ILE A 76 1.93 -2.64 -12.80
N LEU A 77 1.09 -3.62 -12.51
CA LEU A 77 1.38 -4.83 -11.74
C LEU A 77 1.41 -6.04 -12.68
N TYR A 78 2.02 -7.14 -12.21
CA TYR A 78 2.04 -8.38 -12.98
C TYR A 78 0.66 -9.04 -13.02
N GLN A 79 0.17 -9.34 -14.23
CA GLN A 79 -1.09 -10.07 -14.42
C GLN A 79 -1.11 -11.42 -13.68
N SER A 80 0.04 -12.08 -13.53
CA SER A 80 0.18 -13.35 -12.80
C SER A 80 -0.08 -13.25 -11.29
N ASP A 81 -0.07 -12.05 -10.73
CA ASP A 81 -0.21 -11.81 -9.30
C ASP A 81 -1.61 -11.29 -8.92
N LYS A 82 -2.43 -10.92 -9.90
CA LYS A 82 -3.77 -10.33 -9.71
C LYS A 82 -4.64 -11.10 -8.70
N GLU A 83 -4.79 -12.41 -8.89
CA GLU A 83 -5.63 -13.26 -8.04
C GLU A 83 -5.01 -13.59 -6.68
N LYS A 84 -3.79 -13.11 -6.40
CA LYS A 84 -3.07 -13.36 -5.14
C LYS A 84 -2.99 -12.13 -4.25
N LEU A 85 -3.39 -10.96 -4.76
CA LEU A 85 -3.39 -9.73 -3.98
C LEU A 85 -4.52 -9.77 -2.96
N LEU A 86 -4.27 -9.16 -1.80
CA LEU A 86 -5.26 -9.01 -0.74
C LEU A 86 -6.37 -8.01 -1.11
N PHE A 87 -6.09 -7.13 -2.07
CA PHE A 87 -6.92 -6.00 -2.44
C PHE A 87 -7.27 -6.09 -3.92
N THR A 88 -8.49 -5.67 -4.24
CA THR A 88 -8.90 -5.38 -5.61
C THR A 88 -8.11 -4.19 -6.17
N PRO A 89 -8.04 -4.03 -7.51
CA PRO A 89 -7.42 -2.86 -8.12
C PRO A 89 -8.01 -1.56 -7.57
N GLU A 90 -9.34 -1.48 -7.45
CA GLU A 90 -10.05 -0.30 -6.98
C GLU A 90 -9.74 0.02 -5.50
N GLU A 91 -9.69 -0.99 -4.63
CA GLU A 91 -9.28 -0.80 -3.23
C GLU A 91 -7.83 -0.31 -3.12
N LEU A 92 -6.93 -0.80 -3.97
CA LEU A 92 -5.55 -0.29 -4.00
C LEU A 92 -5.51 1.19 -4.42
N GLU A 93 -6.31 1.59 -5.41
CA GLU A 93 -6.39 2.99 -5.84
C GLU A 93 -6.88 3.89 -4.69
N GLU A 94 -7.94 3.48 -3.99
CA GLU A 94 -8.50 4.19 -2.85
C GLU A 94 -7.51 4.28 -1.67
N LEU A 95 -6.88 3.17 -1.30
CA LEU A 95 -5.89 3.14 -0.22
C LEU A 95 -4.68 4.01 -0.53
N VAL A 96 -4.20 4.01 -1.78
CA VAL A 96 -3.08 4.87 -2.19
C VAL A 96 -3.48 6.34 -2.14
N LEU A 97 -4.70 6.67 -2.56
CA LEU A 97 -5.23 8.03 -2.45
C LEU A 97 -5.31 8.46 -0.98
N GLU A 98 -5.86 7.63 -0.10
CA GLU A 98 -5.99 7.93 1.34
C GLU A 98 -4.62 8.11 2.01
N LEU A 99 -3.66 7.24 1.69
CA LEU A 99 -2.35 7.22 2.33
C LEU A 99 -1.38 8.27 1.79
N THR A 100 -1.50 8.64 0.52
CA THR A 100 -0.52 9.52 -0.15
C THR A 100 -1.08 10.85 -0.63
N GLY A 101 -2.40 10.94 -0.82
CA GLY A 101 -3.08 12.08 -1.45
C GLY A 101 -2.93 12.13 -2.97
N ASN A 102 -2.35 11.12 -3.62
CA ASN A 102 -2.19 11.09 -5.06
C ASN A 102 -3.15 10.10 -5.72
N VAL A 103 -3.82 10.55 -6.77
CA VAL A 103 -4.62 9.68 -7.64
C VAL A 103 -3.65 8.75 -8.39
N THR A 104 -3.82 7.45 -8.17
CA THR A 104 -3.01 6.43 -8.82
C THR A 104 -3.94 5.39 -9.42
N ARG A 105 -3.78 5.08 -10.71
CA ARG A 105 -4.51 4.03 -11.41
C ARG A 105 -3.72 2.73 -11.39
N ILE A 106 -4.37 1.62 -11.07
CA ILE A 106 -3.78 0.28 -10.99
C ILE A 106 -4.20 -0.54 -12.20
N GLU A 107 -3.21 -1.05 -12.93
CA GLU A 107 -3.43 -1.90 -14.11
C GLU A 107 -2.55 -3.15 -14.04
N PHE A 108 -2.92 -4.16 -14.83
CA PHE A 108 -2.23 -5.44 -14.87
C PHE A 108 -1.81 -5.75 -16.31
N GLU A 109 -0.54 -6.13 -16.48
CA GLU A 109 0.05 -6.56 -17.75
C GLU A 109 0.83 -7.88 -17.60
#